data_AF-A0A972LH95-F1
#
_entry.id   AF-A0A972LH95-F1
#
_cell.length_a   1.000
_cell.length_b   1.000
_cell.length_c   1.000
_cell.angle_alpha   90.00
_cell.angle_beta   90.00
_cell.angle_gamma   90.00
#
_symmetry.space_group_name_H-M   'P 1'
#
loop_
_entity.id
_entity.type
_entity.pdbx_description
1 polymer ?
#
loop_
_entity_poly.entity_id
_entity_poly.type
_entity_poly.pdbx_seq_one_letter_code
_entity_poly.pdbx_strand_id
1 'polypeptide(L)'
;MSLHARAKFLFVVSIIFGLYSFLWGLAPFPTVNFPARLILDAADWPIDNLSTELDRNTMFLSAIGAGLLRAISIFLGKIVVPAVKEGNKSIINATILAMSVWYTIDGIGSIAAGVSQNVIFNSIYLVLVLIPLVGIKENKT
;
A
#
# COMPACT_ATOMS: atom_id res chain seq x y z
N MET A 1 -18.80 -5.79 -10.83
CA MET A 1 -17.99 -4.87 -11.65
C MET A 1 -17.47 -5.58 -12.89
N SER A 2 -17.49 -4.93 -14.06
CA SER A 2 -16.84 -5.43 -15.28
C SER A 2 -15.31 -5.45 -15.11
N LEU A 3 -14.60 -6.25 -15.94
CA LEU A 3 -13.13 -6.28 -15.93
C LEU A 3 -12.53 -4.89 -16.20
N HIS A 4 -13.14 -4.12 -17.09
CA HIS A 4 -12.70 -2.76 -17.38
C HIS A 4 -12.83 -1.84 -16.15
N ALA A 5 -13.95 -1.91 -15.43
CA ALA A 5 -14.16 -1.12 -14.22
C ALA A 5 -13.18 -1.53 -13.10
N ARG A 6 -12.94 -2.83 -12.93
CA ARG A 6 -11.95 -3.37 -11.96
C ARG A 6 -10.54 -2.90 -12.28
N ALA A 7 -10.13 -3.00 -13.54
CA ALA A 7 -8.82 -2.56 -14.00
C ALA A 7 -8.64 -1.05 -13.84
N LYS A 8 -9.65 -0.24 -14.18
CA LYS A 8 -9.62 1.21 -13.99
C LYS A 8 -9.52 1.57 -12.51
N PHE A 9 -10.28 0.90 -11.65
CA PHE A 9 -10.21 1.09 -10.20
C PHE A 9 -8.81 0.79 -9.67
N LEU A 10 -8.26 -0.39 -9.98
CA LEU A 10 -6.92 -0.78 -9.53
C LEU A 10 -5.84 0.15 -10.08
N PHE A 11 -6.00 0.66 -11.30
CA PHE A 11 -5.10 1.67 -11.86
C PHE A 11 -5.11 2.97 -11.04
N VAL A 12 -6.29 3.47 -10.65
CA VAL A 12 -6.40 4.63 -9.77
C VAL A 12 -5.74 4.36 -8.41
N VAL A 13 -5.99 3.19 -7.81
CA VAL A 13 -5.34 2.77 -6.55
C VAL A 13 -3.82 2.78 -6.70
N SER A 14 -3.29 2.29 -7.83
CA SER A 14 -1.86 2.29 -8.09
C SER A 14 -1.27 3.70 -8.14
N ILE A 15 -1.99 4.67 -8.70
CA ILE A 15 -1.55 6.08 -8.71
C ILE A 15 -1.54 6.64 -7.29
N ILE A 16 -2.58 6.38 -6.50
CA ILE A 16 -2.69 6.84 -5.11
C ILE A 16 -1.52 6.28 -4.29
N PHE A 17 -1.20 4.98 -4.41
CA PHE A 17 -0.05 4.38 -3.72
C PHE A 17 1.26 5.01 -4.18
N GLY A 18 1.39 5.30 -5.48
CA GLY A 18 2.53 6.00 -6.03
C GLY A 18 2.72 7.41 -5.45
N LEU A 19 1.64 8.17 -5.24
CA LEU A 19 1.68 9.48 -4.60
C LEU A 19 1.98 9.37 -3.11
N TYR A 20 1.32 8.44 -2.41
CA TYR A 20 1.54 8.18 -0.99
C TYR A 20 3.00 7.83 -0.71
N SER A 21 3.60 6.97 -1.56
CA SER A 21 5.01 6.60 -1.45
C SER A 21 5.95 7.80 -1.56
N PHE A 22 5.65 8.77 -2.43
CA PHE A 22 6.45 10.00 -2.50
C PHE A 22 6.32 10.85 -1.24
N LEU A 23 5.09 11.04 -0.74
CA LEU A 23 4.85 11.83 0.47
C LEU A 23 5.54 11.21 1.70
N TRP A 24 5.45 9.89 1.85
CA TRP A 24 6.13 9.16 2.92
C TRP A 24 7.65 9.19 2.75
N GLY A 25 8.14 9.09 1.50
CA GLY A 25 9.56 9.17 1.16
C GLY A 25 10.23 10.51 1.49
N LEU A 26 9.44 11.54 1.85
CA LEU A 26 9.98 12.81 2.34
C LEU A 26 10.51 12.73 3.78
N ALA A 27 10.30 11.63 4.52
CA ALA A 27 10.73 11.47 5.92
C ALA A 27 12.18 11.94 6.20
N PRO A 28 13.19 11.60 5.37
CA PRO A 28 14.59 11.98 5.62
C PRO A 28 14.93 13.44 5.31
N PHE A 29 13.97 14.28 4.89
CA PHE A 29 14.20 15.65 4.46
C PHE A 29 13.54 16.65 5.43
N PRO A 30 14.22 17.09 6.51
CA PRO A 30 13.60 17.83 7.62
C PRO A 30 12.82 19.09 7.22
N THR A 31 13.25 19.77 6.16
CA THR A 31 12.60 20.99 5.67
C THR A 31 11.23 20.77 5.03
N VAL A 32 10.93 19.54 4.60
CA VAL A 32 9.71 19.20 3.85
C VAL A 32 9.05 17.89 4.29
N ASN A 33 9.49 17.29 5.40
CA ASN A 33 9.02 15.97 5.87
C ASN A 33 7.67 15.99 6.59
N PHE A 34 6.98 17.13 6.66
CA PHE A 34 5.65 17.22 7.28
C PHE A 34 4.66 16.15 6.77
N PRO A 35 4.55 15.85 5.46
CA PRO A 35 3.66 14.82 4.98
C PRO A 35 4.00 13.42 5.53
N ALA A 36 5.29 13.10 5.63
CA ALA A 36 5.73 11.83 6.19
C ALA A 36 5.44 11.73 7.69
N ARG A 37 5.62 12.81 8.45
CA ARG A 37 5.28 12.87 9.87
C ARG A 37 3.79 12.67 10.09
N LEU A 38 2.96 13.33 9.28
CA LEU A 38 1.50 13.13 9.32
C LEU A 38 1.11 11.69 9.01
N ILE A 39 1.74 11.06 8.02
CA ILE A 39 1.50 9.66 7.66
C ILE A 39 1.83 8.73 8.84
N LEU A 40 3.01 8.90 9.45
CA LEU A 40 3.48 8.06 10.54
C LEU A 40 2.63 8.23 11.81
N ASP A 41 2.35 9.48 12.18
CA ASP A 41 1.54 9.83 13.35
C ASP A 41 0.08 9.40 13.19
N ALA A 42 -0.46 9.48 11.96
CA ALA A 42 -1.79 8.93 11.68
C ALA A 42 -1.81 7.40 11.80
N ALA A 43 -0.76 6.70 11.34
CA ALA A 43 -0.65 5.24 11.46
C ALA A 43 -0.54 4.78 12.92
N ASP A 44 0.08 5.60 13.77
CA ASP A 44 0.18 5.40 15.23
C ASP A 44 -0.88 6.19 16.01
N TRP A 45 -2.10 6.23 15.47
CA TRP A 45 -3.21 7.02 15.98
C TRP A 45 -3.36 7.00 17.53
N PRO A 46 -3.55 8.16 18.18
CA PRO A 46 -3.98 9.45 17.63
C PRO A 46 -2.86 10.35 17.10
N ILE A 47 -3.22 11.33 16.26
CA ILE A 47 -2.28 12.33 15.73
C ILE A 47 -1.93 13.33 16.85
N ASP A 48 -0.80 13.11 17.53
CA ASP A 48 -0.32 13.99 18.61
C ASP A 48 1.19 14.27 18.61
N ASN A 49 1.95 13.70 17.66
CA ASN A 49 3.41 13.84 17.56
C ASN A 49 3.90 14.65 16.33
N LEU A 50 3.02 15.39 15.66
CA LEU A 50 3.38 16.19 14.48
C LEU A 50 4.48 17.23 14.69
N SER A 51 4.82 17.60 15.93
CA SER A 51 5.94 18.50 16.27
C SER A 51 7.24 17.79 16.63
N THR A 52 7.21 16.47 16.83
CA THR A 52 8.39 15.64 17.16
C THR A 52 9.24 15.35 15.93
N GLU A 53 10.56 15.55 16.03
CA GLU A 53 11.50 15.19 14.96
C GLU A 53 11.60 13.68 14.79
N LEU A 54 11.73 13.22 13.54
CA LEU A 54 11.91 11.80 13.24
C LEU A 54 13.35 11.39 13.58
N ASP A 55 13.51 10.30 14.31
CA ASP A 55 14.83 9.73 14.55
C ASP A 55 15.41 9.07 13.28
N ARG A 56 16.71 8.78 13.31
CA ARG A 56 17.45 8.21 12.17
C ARG A 56 16.85 6.89 11.67
N ASN A 57 16.42 6.01 12.57
CA ASN A 57 15.88 4.70 12.18
C ASN A 57 14.52 4.88 11.52
N THR A 58 13.67 5.76 12.05
CA THR A 58 12.37 6.08 11.44
C THR A 58 12.53 6.69 10.04
N MET A 59 13.48 7.62 9.86
CA MET A 59 13.80 8.17 8.53
C MET A 59 14.27 7.08 7.57
N PHE A 60 15.19 6.21 8.00
CA PHE A 60 15.75 5.14 7.19
C PHE A 60 14.68 4.11 6.78
N LEU A 61 13.89 3.62 7.74
CA LEU A 61 12.82 2.65 7.48
C LEU A 61 11.70 3.26 6.63
N SER A 62 11.39 4.54 6.80
CA SER A 62 10.44 5.25 5.94
C SER A 62 10.92 5.33 4.49
N ALA A 63 12.21 5.60 4.26
CA ALA A 63 12.77 5.62 2.90
C ALA A 63 12.68 4.23 2.23
N ILE A 64 12.97 3.15 2.97
CA ILE A 64 12.82 1.77 2.49
C ILE A 64 11.35 1.48 2.18
N GLY A 65 10.46 1.74 3.12
CA GLY A 65 9.03 1.45 2.99
C GLY A 65 8.39 2.22 1.85
N ALA A 66 8.72 3.50 1.70
CA ALA A 66 8.30 4.33 0.58
C ALA A 66 8.79 3.75 -0.77
N GLY A 67 10.06 3.36 -0.86
CA GLY A 67 10.62 2.75 -2.08
C GLY A 67 9.92 1.43 -2.46
N LEU A 68 9.66 0.57 -1.48
CA LEU A 68 8.94 -0.70 -1.69
C LEU A 68 7.48 -0.44 -2.11
N LEU A 69 6.79 0.48 -1.46
CA LEU A 69 5.41 0.86 -1.83
C LEU A 69 5.36 1.44 -3.25
N ARG A 70 6.37 2.22 -3.64
CA ARG A 70 6.50 2.72 -5.00
C ARG A 70 6.63 1.58 -6.00
N ALA A 71 7.46 0.57 -5.73
CA ALA A 71 7.59 -0.60 -6.59
C ALA A 71 6.25 -1.36 -6.71
N ILE A 72 5.56 -1.60 -5.59
CA ILE A 72 4.23 -2.22 -5.56
C ILE A 72 3.24 -1.42 -6.42
N SER A 73 3.23 -0.09 -6.31
CA SER A 73 2.36 0.77 -7.11
C SER A 73 2.59 0.56 -8.61
N ILE A 74 3.84 0.43 -9.04
CA ILE A 74 4.19 0.18 -10.44
C ILE A 74 3.75 -1.22 -10.86
N PHE A 75 3.98 -2.24 -10.03
CA PHE A 75 3.55 -3.62 -10.32
C PHE A 75 2.03 -3.70 -10.46
N LEU A 76 1.27 -3.07 -9.55
CA LEU A 76 -0.19 -3.00 -9.66
C LEU A 76 -0.61 -2.34 -10.98
N GLY A 77 -0.07 -1.16 -11.30
CA GLY A 77 -0.47 -0.40 -12.48
C GLY A 77 -0.01 -0.98 -13.82
N LYS A 78 1.15 -1.65 -13.86
CA LYS A 78 1.79 -2.11 -15.10
C LYS A 78 1.73 -3.61 -15.35
N ILE A 79 1.55 -4.42 -14.31
CA ILE A 79 1.47 -5.88 -14.41
C ILE A 79 0.05 -6.35 -14.09
N VAL A 80 -0.48 -5.95 -12.93
CA VAL A 80 -1.75 -6.49 -12.45
C VAL A 80 -2.95 -5.89 -13.20
N VAL A 81 -2.94 -4.59 -13.50
CA VAL A 81 -4.03 -3.94 -14.26
C VAL A 81 -4.24 -4.57 -15.65
N PRO A 82 -3.20 -4.81 -16.49
CA PRO A 82 -3.35 -5.58 -17.72
C PRO A 82 -3.86 -7.01 -17.48
N ALA A 83 -3.28 -7.72 -16.50
CA ALA A 83 -3.72 -9.07 -16.16
C ALA A 83 -5.21 -9.14 -15.78
N VAL A 84 -5.74 -8.14 -15.09
CA VAL A 84 -7.18 -8.02 -14.77
C VAL A 84 -8.01 -7.85 -16.05
N LYS A 85 -7.56 -7.07 -17.03
CA LYS A 85 -8.27 -6.90 -18.31
C LYS A 85 -8.30 -8.20 -19.11
N GLU A 86 -7.21 -8.96 -19.08
CA GLU A 86 -7.05 -10.24 -19.77
C GLU A 86 -7.71 -11.41 -19.04
N GLY A 87 -8.08 -11.23 -17.76
CA GLY A 87 -8.59 -12.32 -16.92
C GLY A 87 -7.51 -13.33 -16.52
N ASN A 88 -6.23 -12.93 -16.51
CA ASN A 88 -5.11 -13.80 -16.17
C ASN A 88 -5.10 -14.14 -14.67
N LYS A 89 -5.72 -15.28 -14.33
CA LYS A 89 -5.85 -15.74 -12.95
C LYS A 89 -4.54 -16.02 -12.25
N SER A 90 -3.48 -16.41 -12.97
CA SER A 90 -2.20 -16.72 -12.32
C SER A 90 -1.62 -15.48 -11.66
N ILE A 91 -1.56 -14.35 -12.40
CA ILE A 91 -1.09 -13.07 -11.86
C ILE A 91 -2.04 -12.53 -10.79
N ILE A 92 -3.37 -12.64 -11.00
CA ILE A 92 -4.37 -12.19 -10.04
C ILE A 92 -4.23 -12.93 -8.71
N ASN A 93 -4.16 -14.27 -8.73
CA ASN A 93 -4.04 -15.09 -7.53
C ASN A 93 -2.71 -14.86 -6.82
N ALA A 94 -1.61 -14.73 -7.58
CA ALA A 94 -0.31 -14.39 -7.01
C ALA A 94 -0.34 -13.02 -6.32
N THR A 95 -1.04 -12.03 -6.90
CA THR A 95 -1.20 -10.71 -6.29
C THR A 95 -2.03 -10.79 -5.01
N ILE A 96 -3.14 -11.52 -5.01
CA ILE A 96 -3.97 -11.72 -3.81
C ILE A 96 -3.14 -12.34 -2.69
N LEU A 97 -2.37 -13.40 -2.99
CA LEU A 97 -1.51 -14.06 -2.02
C LEU A 97 -0.44 -13.10 -1.49
N ALA A 98 0.28 -12.41 -2.38
CA ALA A 98 1.35 -11.48 -2.00
C ALA A 98 0.84 -10.37 -1.07
N MET A 99 -0.29 -9.75 -1.39
CA MET A 99 -0.88 -8.70 -0.57
C MET A 99 -1.41 -9.22 0.77
N SER A 100 -1.96 -10.43 0.80
CA SER A 100 -2.44 -11.06 2.04
C SER A 100 -1.29 -11.43 2.98
N VAL A 101 -0.19 -11.94 2.42
CA VAL A 101 1.03 -12.24 3.18
C VAL A 101 1.67 -10.97 3.72
N TRP A 102 1.79 -9.92 2.89
CA TRP A 102 2.27 -8.61 3.35
C TRP A 102 1.44 -8.09 4.52
N TYR A 103 0.11 -8.05 4.39
CA TYR A 103 -0.78 -7.57 5.45
C TYR A 103 -0.62 -8.35 6.76
N THR A 104 -0.45 -9.68 6.66
CA THR A 104 -0.27 -10.53 7.84
C THR A 104 1.06 -10.24 8.54
N ILE A 105 2.17 -10.20 7.80
CA ILE A 105 3.49 -9.95 8.36
C ILE A 105 3.57 -8.55 8.95
N ASP A 106 3.13 -7.54 8.20
CA ASP A 106 3.16 -6.14 8.62
C ASP A 106 2.23 -5.89 9.82
N GLY A 107 1.04 -6.51 9.83
CA GLY A 107 0.10 -6.40 10.93
C GLY A 107 0.62 -7.02 12.23
N ILE A 108 1.24 -8.21 12.17
CA ILE A 108 1.90 -8.84 13.33
C ILE A 108 3.04 -7.96 13.83
N GLY A 109 3.87 -7.44 12.92
CA GLY A 109 4.97 -6.54 13.26
C GLY A 109 4.48 -5.25 13.93
N SER A 110 3.40 -4.66 13.42
CA SER A 110 2.79 -3.44 13.96
C SER A 110 2.26 -3.65 15.38
N ILE A 111 1.57 -4.77 15.63
CA ILE A 111 1.10 -5.12 16.98
C ILE A 111 2.28 -5.32 17.92
N ALA A 112 3.33 -6.04 17.50
CA ALA A 112 4.52 -6.26 18.31
C ALA A 112 5.29 -4.97 18.62
N ALA A 113 5.24 -3.97 17.72
CA ALA A 113 5.83 -2.65 17.91
C ALA A 113 4.97 -1.69 18.74
N GLY A 114 3.75 -2.09 19.16
CA GLY A 114 2.82 -1.24 19.92
C GLY A 114 1.90 -0.36 19.08
N VAL A 115 1.97 -0.46 17.74
CA VAL A 115 1.26 0.40 16.77
C VAL A 115 0.07 -0.36 16.17
N SER A 116 -0.84 -0.85 17.01
CA SER A 116 -1.91 -1.77 16.55
C SER A 116 -2.90 -1.12 15.57
N GLN A 117 -3.05 0.20 15.65
CA GLN A 117 -3.95 1.00 14.82
C GLN A 117 -3.53 0.95 13.34
N ASN A 118 -2.25 0.72 13.06
CA ASN A 118 -1.76 0.52 11.69
C ASN A 118 -2.44 -0.67 10.99
N VAL A 119 -2.88 -1.70 11.74
CA VAL A 119 -3.65 -2.83 11.17
C VAL A 119 -4.97 -2.36 10.54
N ILE A 120 -5.63 -1.37 11.16
CA ILE A 120 -6.88 -0.79 10.64
C ILE A 120 -6.59 0.00 9.35
N PHE A 121 -5.55 0.83 9.34
CA PHE A 121 -5.15 1.57 8.13
C PHE A 121 -4.76 0.63 6.99
N ASN A 122 -3.97 -0.40 7.27
CA ASN A 122 -3.58 -1.40 6.29
C ASN A 122 -4.77 -2.23 5.79
N SER A 123 -5.81 -2.43 6.60
CA SER A 123 -7.04 -3.09 6.14
C SER A 123 -7.70 -2.30 5.01
N ILE A 124 -7.68 -0.96 5.07
CA ILE A 124 -8.20 -0.10 4.00
C ILE A 124 -7.38 -0.32 2.72
N TYR A 125 -6.05 -0.31 2.81
CA TYR A 125 -5.18 -0.56 1.65
C TYR A 125 -5.40 -1.95 1.05
N LEU A 126 -5.51 -2.97 1.89
CA LEU A 126 -5.77 -4.33 1.45
C LEU A 126 -7.10 -4.42 0.70
N VAL A 127 -8.17 -3.85 1.27
CA VAL A 127 -9.50 -3.84 0.66
C VAL A 127 -9.49 -3.13 -0.70
N LEU A 128 -8.81 -1.99 -0.81
CA LEU A 128 -8.66 -1.27 -2.08
C LEU A 128 -7.99 -2.13 -3.16
N VAL A 129 -7.02 -2.98 -2.79
CA VAL A 129 -6.35 -3.86 -3.76
C VAL A 129 -7.17 -5.12 -4.04
N LEU A 130 -7.80 -5.74 -3.03
CA LEU A 130 -8.49 -7.02 -3.21
C LEU A 130 -9.86 -6.91 -3.88
N ILE A 131 -10.65 -5.86 -3.62
CA ILE A 131 -11.97 -5.65 -4.24
C ILE A 131 -11.95 -5.84 -5.77
N PRO A 132 -11.05 -5.19 -6.54
CA PRO A 132 -11.02 -5.35 -7.99
C PRO A 132 -10.55 -6.73 -8.44
N LEU A 133 -9.85 -7.50 -7.59
CA LEU A 133 -9.25 -8.79 -7.94
C LEU A 133 -10.16 -9.99 -7.65
N VAL A 134 -10.99 -9.93 -6.60
CA VAL A 134 -11.83 -11.06 -6.19
C VAL A 134 -13.05 -11.25 -7.09
N GLY A 135 -13.43 -12.52 -7.31
CA GLY A 135 -14.61 -12.90 -8.08
C GLY A 135 -14.47 -12.76 -9.61
N ILE A 136 -13.23 -12.66 -10.13
CA ILE A 136 -12.96 -12.76 -11.56
C ILE A 136 -13.10 -14.23 -11.99
N LYS A 137 -14.06 -14.50 -12.88
CA LYS A 137 -14.28 -15.84 -13.45
C LYS A 137 -13.22 -16.15 -14.51
N GLU A 138 -12.94 -17.43 -14.70
CA GLU A 138 -12.01 -17.89 -15.74
C GLU A 138 -12.62 -17.66 -17.11
N ASN A 139 -11.87 -17.04 -18.02
CA ASN A 139 -12.14 -17.24 -19.43
C ASN A 139 -11.60 -18.63 -19.77
N LYS A 140 -12.50 -19.59 -19.93
CA LYS A 140 -12.18 -20.83 -20.64
C LYS A 140 -11.90 -20.43 -22.09
N THR A 141 -10.63 -20.31 -22.45
CA THR A 141 -10.20 -20.48 -23.85
C THR A 141 -10.43 -21.92 -24.25
#